data_AF-A0A960UH91-F1
#
_entry.id   AF-A0A960UH91-F1
#
_cell.length_a   1.000
_cell.length_b   1.000
_cell.length_c   1.000
_cell.angle_alpha   90.00
_cell.angle_beta   90.00
_cell.angle_gamma   90.00
#
_symmetry.space_group_name_H-M   'P 1'
#
loop_
_entity.id
_entity.type
_entity.pdbx_description
1 polymer ?
#
loop_
_entity_poly.entity_id
_entity_poly.type
_entity_poly.pdbx_seq_one_letter_code
_entity_poly.pdbx_strand_id
1 'polypeptide(L)' 'RALRDGVARLAIHDATGRQLRVLLDARLEAGETRELRWDGRDTAGHALASGLYLARLESDGGVDGKKLLLLK' A
#
# COMPACT_ATOMS: atom_id res chain seq x y z
N ARG A 1 8.47 12.82 -5.41
CA ARG A 1 8.70 13.46 -4.10
C ARG A 1 9.60 12.52 -3.31
N ALA A 2 10.85 12.89 -3.03
CA ALA A 2 11.73 12.05 -2.22
C ALA A 2 11.19 12.02 -0.78
N LEU A 3 11.16 10.84 -0.18
CA LEU A 3 10.85 10.69 1.25
C LEU A 3 11.97 11.39 2.04
N ARG A 4 11.61 12.07 3.13
CA ARG A 4 12.55 12.44 4.20
C ARG A 4 12.64 11.25 5.16
N ASP A 5 13.71 11.12 5.94
CA ASP A 5 13.82 10.09 6.97
C ASP A 5 12.52 10.05 7.79
N GLY A 6 11.89 8.89 7.88
CA GLY A 6 10.57 8.82 8.51
C GLY A 6 9.92 7.46 8.42
N VAL A 7 8.87 7.28 9.21
CA VAL A 7 8.06 6.05 9.15
C VAL A 7 7.16 6.12 7.93
N ALA A 8 7.14 5.05 7.15
CA ALA A 8 6.27 4.89 6.00
C ALA A 8 5.49 3.59 6.10
N ARG A 9 4.18 3.68 5.83
CA ARG A 9 3.27 2.54 5.84
C ARG A 9 2.47 2.50 4.55
N LEU A 10 2.57 1.41 3.80
CA LEU A 10 1.76 1.18 2.61
C LEU A 10 0.80 0.02 2.85
N ALA A 11 -0.49 0.30 2.77
CA ALA A 11 -1.53 -0.70 2.97
C ALA A 11 -2.56 -0.71 1.83
N ILE A 12 -3.07 -1.90 1.53
CA ILE A 12 -4.15 -2.17 0.59
C ILE A 12 -5.47 -2.30 1.34
N HIS A 13 -6.50 -1.65 0.81
CA HIS A 13 -7.86 -1.65 1.34
C HIS A 13 -8.87 -2.05 0.27
N ASP A 14 -10.00 -2.62 0.67
CA ASP A 14 -11.16 -2.77 -0.22
C ASP A 14 -11.89 -1.43 -0.42
N ALA A 15 -12.92 -1.43 -1.27
CA ALA A 15 -13.70 -0.25 -1.61
C ALA A 15 -14.44 0.38 -0.42
N THR A 16 -14.61 -0.36 0.70
CA THR A 16 -15.22 0.17 1.93
C THR A 16 -14.19 0.83 2.85
N GLY A 17 -12.89 0.75 2.51
CA GLY A 17 -11.79 1.23 3.34
C GLY A 17 -11.30 0.22 4.37
N ARG A 18 -11.81 -1.03 4.35
CA ARG A 18 -11.29 -2.08 5.23
C ARG A 18 -9.90 -2.50 4.77
N GLN A 19 -8.94 -2.48 5.68
CA GLN A 19 -7.57 -2.90 5.41
C GLN A 19 -7.52 -4.41 5.14
N LEU A 20 -6.92 -4.78 4.01
CA LEU A 20 -6.75 -6.17 3.57
C LEU A 20 -5.33 -6.66 3.78
N ARG A 21 -4.33 -5.80 3.55
CA ARG A 21 -2.91 -6.17 3.63
C ARG A 21 -2.01 -4.96 3.82
N VAL A 22 -0.93 -5.12 4.58
CA VAL A 22 0.16 -4.16 4.67
C VAL A 22 1.31 -4.68 3.82
N LEU A 23 1.83 -3.83 2.93
CA LEU A 23 2.97 -4.13 2.05
C LEU A 23 4.29 -3.58 2.59
N LEU A 24 4.21 -2.50 3.38
CA LEU A 24 5.34 -1.87 4.03
C LEU A 24 4.88 -1.27 5.35
N ASP A 25 5.67 -1.47 6.39
CA ASP A 25 5.58 -0.76 7.67
C ASP A 25 7.00 -0.65 8.23
N ALA A 26 7.70 0.42 7.83
CA ALA A 26 9.13 0.55 8.08
C ALA A 26 9.56 2.02 8.14
N ARG A 27 10.69 2.26 8.80
CA ARG A 27 11.43 3.52 8.65
C ARG A 27 12.19 3.48 7.33
N LEU A 28 12.09 4.55 6.53
CA LEU A 28 12.83 4.74 5.29
C LEU A 28 13.77 5.93 5.45
N GLU A 29 14.97 5.80 4.90
CA GLU A 29 15.95 6.89 4.86
C GLU A 29 15.66 7.83 3.67
N ALA A 30 16.13 9.06 3.76
CA ALA A 30 15.88 10.08 2.75
C ALA A 30 16.50 9.67 1.41
N GLY A 31 15.68 9.75 0.35
CA GLY A 31 16.09 9.32 -0.99
C GLY A 31 16.05 7.81 -1.23
N GLU A 32 15.74 7.00 -0.21
CA GLU A 32 15.52 5.57 -0.40
C GLU A 32 14.30 5.32 -1.29
N THR A 33 14.45 4.41 -2.25
CA THR A 33 13.37 4.00 -3.16
C THR A 33 13.08 2.52 -2.99
N ARG A 34 11.81 2.20 -2.76
CA ARG A 34 11.32 0.81 -2.66
C ARG A 34 10.28 0.58 -3.75
N GLU A 35 10.49 -0.46 -4.57
CA GLU A 35 9.45 -0.99 -5.43
C GLU A 35 8.68 -2.06 -4.66
N LEU A 36 7.37 -1.88 -4.52
CA LEU A 36 6.48 -2.81 -3.83
C LEU A 36 5.42 -3.29 -4.80
N ARG A 37 5.24 -4.61 -4.87
CA ARG A 37 4.25 -5.25 -5.73
C ARG A 37 3.21 -5.94 -4.88
N TRP A 38 1.95 -5.74 -5.25
CA TRP A 38 0.83 -6.48 -4.71
C TRP A 38 0.37 -7.52 -5.72
N ASP A 39 0.21 -8.74 -5.26
CA ASP A 39 -0.14 -9.93 -6.04
C ASP A 39 -1.65 -10.21 -6.06
N GLY A 40 -2.47 -9.29 -5.55
CA GLY A 40 -3.92 -9.48 -5.44
C GLY A 40 -4.34 -10.41 -4.30
N ARG A 41 -3.47 -10.65 -3.30
CA ARG A 41 -3.77 -11.51 -2.14
C ARG A 41 -3.86 -10.73 -0.83
N ASP A 42 -4.68 -11.23 0.08
CA ASP A 42 -4.76 -10.74 1.47
C ASP A 42 -3.56 -11.21 2.33
N THR A 43 -3.56 -10.90 3.63
CA THR A 43 -2.50 -11.33 4.56
C THR A 43 -2.45 -12.83 4.80
N ALA A 44 -3.56 -13.55 4.58
CA ALA A 44 -3.61 -15.00 4.71
C ALA A 44 -3.22 -15.73 3.40
N GLY A 45 -2.92 -14.97 2.34
CA GLY A 45 -2.55 -15.51 1.02
C GLY A 45 -3.74 -15.87 0.14
N HIS A 46 -4.97 -15.57 0.55
CA HIS A 46 -6.15 -15.82 -0.28
C HIS A 46 -6.20 -14.83 -1.44
N ALA A 47 -6.49 -15.35 -2.63
CA ALA A 47 -6.72 -14.52 -3.81
C ALA A 47 -8.00 -13.72 -3.66
N LEU A 48 -7.92 -12.42 -3.92
CA LEU A 48 -9.06 -11.52 -3.85
C LEU A 48 -9.82 -11.47 -5.17
N ALA A 49 -11.05 -10.98 -5.14
CA ALA A 49 -11.90 -10.87 -6.33
C ALA A 49 -11.43 -9.73 -7.23
N SER A 50 -11.75 -9.80 -8.52
CA SER A 50 -11.60 -8.66 -9.42
C SER A 50 -12.41 -7.48 -8.90
N GLY A 51 -11.85 -6.26 -8.93
CA GLY A 51 -12.52 -5.10 -8.36
C GLY A 51 -11.61 -3.92 -8.07
N LEU A 52 -12.20 -2.87 -7.51
CA LEU A 52 -11.50 -1.66 -7.09
C LEU A 52 -10.92 -1.84 -5.68
N TYR A 53 -9.65 -1.50 -5.54
CA TYR A 53 -8.91 -1.47 -4.28
C TYR A 53 -8.22 -0.12 -4.11
N LEU A 54 -7.82 0.19 -2.88
CA LEU A 54 -7.10 1.41 -2.54
C LEU A 54 -5.75 1.07 -1.92
N ALA A 55 -4.67 1.53 -2.55
CA ALA A 55 -3.36 1.59 -1.94
C ALA A 55 -3.21 2.93 -1.24
N ARG A 56 -2.91 2.91 0.06
CA ARG A 56 -2.72 4.10 0.90
C ARG A 56 -1.32 4.08 1.47
N LEU A 57 -0.53 5.09 1.11
CA LEU A 57 0.79 5.36 1.66
C LEU A 57 0.66 6.44 2.72
N GLU A 58 1.03 6.13 3.94
CA GLU A 58 1.07 7.05 5.07
C GLU A 58 2.53 7.30 5.45
N SER A 59 2.89 8.56 5.65
CA SER A 59 4.23 8.99 6.05
C SER A 59 4.16 10.28 6.86
N ASP A 60 5.27 10.67 7.48
CA ASP A 60 5.39 11.95 8.18
C ASP A 60 5.07 13.16 7.27
N GLY A 61 5.26 13.00 5.95
CA GLY A 61 4.98 14.02 4.94
C GLY A 61 3.53 14.05 4.45
N GLY A 62 2.64 13.22 5.00
CA GLY A 62 1.22 13.12 4.68
C GLY A 62 0.79 11.75 4.15
N VAL A 63 -0.43 11.71 3.64
CA VAL A 63 -1.07 10.52 3.08
C VAL A 63 -1.22 10.67 1.57
N ASP A 64 -0.80 9.66 0.81
CA ASP A 64 -1.07 9.52 -0.63
C ASP A 64 -1.91 8.27 -0.90
N GLY A 65 -2.78 8.34 -1.90
CA GLY A 65 -3.74 7.29 -2.22
C GLY A 65 -3.78 6.98 -3.71
N LYS A 66 -3.79 5.70 -4.07
CA LYS A 66 -3.95 5.22 -5.44
C LYS A 66 -5.08 4.20 -5.55
N LYS A 67 -5.94 4.39 -6.56
CA LYS A 67 -6.93 3.39 -6.97
C LYS A 67 -6.23 2.30 -7.77
N LEU A 68 -6.54 1.05 -7.46
CA LEU A 68 -6.05 -0.13 -8.17
C LEU A 68 -7.24 -0.92 -8.70
N LEU A 69 -7.18 -1.34 -9.95
CA LEU A 69 -8.15 -2.27 -10.52
C LEU A 69 -7.49 -3.64 -10.60
N LEU A 70 -7.98 -4.60 -9.81
CA LEU A 70 -7.56 -5.99 -9.92
C LEU A 70 -8.42 -6.66 -10.99
N LEU A 71 -7.76 -7.21 -12.00
CA LEU A 71 -8.37 -8.00 -13.06
C LEU A 71 -7.83 -9.43 -12.95
N LYS A 72 -8.65 -10.41 -13.31
CA LYS A 72 -8.26 -11.82 -13.41
C LYS A 72 -7.98 -12.16 -14.86
#